data_AF-A0A1J5GWW5-F1
#
_entry.id   AF-A0A1J5GWW5-F1
#
_cell.length_a   1.000
_cell.length_b   1.000
_cell.length_c   1.000
_cell.angle_alpha   90.00
_cell.angle_beta   90.00
_cell.angle_gamma   90.00
#
_symmetry.space_group_name_H-M   'P 1'
#
loop_
_entity.id
_entity.type
_entity.pdbx_description
1 polymer ?
#
loop_
_entity_poly.entity_id
_entity_poly.type
_entity_poly.pdbx_seq_one_letter_code
_entity_poly.pdbx_strand_id
1 'polypeptide(L)'
;MDKKERIKEELKKLNLDKKSIDKIILNYSLEGIEEKLELLQIKRKVVNPAGWLIAALKEDYTTLESYEKPEELLPPVKQKEEIKRLPREEELKWIRKIREIISK
;
A
#
# COMPACT_ATOMS: atom_id res chain seq x y z
N MET A 1 -26.26 11.60 -13.39
CA MET A 1 -24.90 11.05 -13.53
C MET A 1 -24.47 10.58 -12.16
N ASP A 2 -24.23 9.28 -12.01
CA ASP A 2 -23.93 8.66 -10.72
C ASP A 2 -22.58 9.13 -10.15
N LYS A 3 -22.51 9.30 -8.82
CA LYS A 3 -21.30 9.73 -8.11
C LYS A 3 -20.10 8.82 -8.40
N LYS A 4 -20.34 7.51 -8.43
CA LYS A 4 -19.34 6.49 -8.77
C LYS A 4 -18.78 6.67 -10.19
N GLU A 5 -19.63 7.05 -11.14
CA GLU A 5 -19.25 7.22 -12.54
C GLU A 5 -18.46 8.51 -12.75
N ARG A 6 -18.84 9.61 -12.08
CA ARG A 6 -18.03 10.84 -12.00
C ARG A 6 -16.62 10.55 -11.48
N ILE A 7 -16.50 9.83 -10.37
CA ILE A 7 -15.21 9.48 -9.78
C ILE A 7 -14.37 8.64 -10.74
N LYS A 8 -14.97 7.66 -11.43
CA LYS A 8 -14.26 6.86 -12.44
C LYS A 8 -13.68 7.71 -13.56
N GLU A 9 -14.43 8.68 -14.06
CA GLU A 9 -13.95 9.59 -15.12
C GLU A 9 -12.80 10.47 -14.62
N GLU A 10 -12.87 11.00 -13.40
CA GLU A 10 -11.78 11.77 -12.81
C GLU A 10 -10.51 10.92 -12.64
N LEU A 11 -10.66 9.68 -12.16
CA LEU A 11 -9.52 8.76 -12.01
C LEU A 11 -8.89 8.39 -13.37
N LYS A 12 -9.69 8.25 -14.44
CA LYS A 12 -9.15 8.06 -15.80
C LYS A 12 -8.34 9.25 -16.27
N LYS A 13 -8.73 10.49 -15.94
CA LYS A 13 -7.95 11.70 -16.28
C LYS A 13 -6.57 11.72 -15.62
N LEU A 14 -6.40 11.02 -14.50
CA LEU A 14 -5.10 10.85 -13.84
C LEU A 14 -4.23 9.77 -14.51
N ASN A 15 -4.65 9.23 -15.66
CA ASN A 15 -3.94 8.20 -16.41
C ASN A 15 -3.76 6.89 -15.61
N LEU A 16 -4.70 6.58 -14.72
CA LEU A 16 -4.75 5.32 -13.99
C LEU A 16 -5.32 4.21 -14.86
N ASP A 17 -4.75 3.01 -14.75
CA ASP A 17 -5.27 1.85 -15.45
C ASP A 17 -6.59 1.37 -14.82
N LYS A 18 -7.40 0.67 -15.62
CA LYS A 18 -8.72 0.19 -15.18
C LYS A 18 -8.65 -0.68 -13.92
N LYS A 19 -7.62 -1.52 -13.77
CA LYS A 19 -7.49 -2.41 -12.59
C LYS A 19 -7.20 -1.58 -11.34
N SER A 20 -6.34 -0.59 -11.43
CA SER A 20 -6.06 0.34 -10.33
C SER A 20 -7.30 1.13 -9.94
N ILE A 21 -8.07 1.63 -10.90
CA ILE A 21 -9.34 2.34 -10.65
C ILE A 21 -10.33 1.44 -9.90
N ASP A 22 -10.51 0.21 -10.38
CA ASP A 22 -11.42 -0.74 -9.74
C ASP A 22 -10.93 -1.10 -8.31
N LYS A 23 -9.61 -1.24 -8.11
CA LYS A 23 -9.01 -1.47 -6.78
C LYS A 23 -9.24 -0.28 -5.84
N ILE A 24 -9.08 0.96 -6.31
CA ILE A 24 -9.33 2.16 -5.50
C ILE A 24 -10.79 2.21 -5.07
N ILE A 25 -11.73 2.02 -5.99
CA ILE A 25 -13.16 2.08 -5.72
C ILE A 25 -13.62 0.94 -4.78
N LEU A 26 -12.95 -0.21 -4.83
CA LEU A 26 -13.25 -1.34 -3.94
C LEU A 26 -12.71 -1.12 -2.52
N ASN A 27 -11.53 -0.50 -2.39
CA ASN A 27 -10.83 -0.38 -1.09
C ASN A 27 -11.10 0.94 -0.36
N TYR A 28 -11.62 1.96 -1.03
CA TYR A 28 -11.86 3.28 -0.45
C TYR A 28 -13.31 3.72 -0.64
N SER A 29 -13.84 4.50 0.31
CA SER A 29 -15.18 5.08 0.20
C SER A 29 -15.25 6.11 -0.93
N LEU A 30 -16.42 6.23 -1.56
CA LEU A 30 -16.62 7.22 -2.62
C LEU A 30 -16.46 8.66 -2.10
N GLU A 31 -16.88 8.95 -0.86
CA GLU A 31 -16.59 10.23 -0.20
C GLU A 31 -15.08 10.49 -0.08
N GLY A 32 -14.30 9.55 0.44
CA GLY A 32 -12.87 9.76 0.67
C GLY A 32 -12.10 9.98 -0.64
N ILE A 33 -12.46 9.25 -1.70
CA ILE A 33 -11.87 9.46 -3.02
C ILE A 33 -12.22 10.85 -3.57
N GLU A 34 -13.49 11.27 -3.46
CA GLU A 34 -13.94 12.58 -3.94
C GLU A 34 -13.22 13.73 -3.22
N GLU A 35 -13.11 13.65 -1.89
CA GLU A 35 -12.40 14.65 -1.07
C GLU A 35 -10.94 14.81 -1.51
N LYS A 36 -10.21 13.69 -1.70
CA LYS A 36 -8.81 13.76 -2.14
C LYS A 36 -8.67 14.29 -3.56
N LEU A 37 -9.60 13.97 -4.46
CA LEU A 37 -9.62 14.54 -5.81
C LEU A 37 -9.84 16.06 -5.79
N GLU A 38 -10.70 16.58 -4.91
CA GLU A 38 -10.88 18.03 -4.75
C GLU A 38 -9.60 18.71 -4.24
N LEU A 39 -8.95 18.13 -3.22
CA LEU A 39 -7.66 18.63 -2.72
C LEU A 39 -6.58 18.65 -3.80
N LEU A 40 -6.57 17.65 -4.68
CA LEU A 40 -5.65 17.56 -5.79
C LEU A 40 -5.89 18.68 -6.83
N GLN A 41 -7.15 19.04 -7.09
CA GLN A 41 -7.50 20.16 -7.98
C GLN A 41 -7.07 21.51 -7.40
N ILE A 42 -7.17 21.69 -6.08
CA ILE A 42 -6.71 22.90 -5.38
C ILE A 42 -5.18 23.02 -5.43
N LYS A 43 -4.48 21.89 -5.24
CA LYS A 43 -3.01 21.82 -5.34
C LYS A 43 -2.56 21.78 -6.80
N ARG A 44 -2.68 22.91 -7.51
CA ARG A 44 -2.30 23.13 -8.94
C ARG A 44 -0.86 22.72 -9.35
N LYS A 45 0.00 22.27 -8.44
CA LYS A 45 1.43 21.97 -8.66
C LYS A 45 1.85 20.56 -8.23
N VAL A 46 0.96 19.56 -8.35
CA VAL A 46 1.34 18.16 -8.12
C VAL A 46 1.97 17.56 -9.38
N VAL A 47 3.24 17.18 -9.28
CA VAL A 47 4.04 16.60 -10.39
C VAL A 47 3.51 15.23 -10.82
N ASN A 48 3.06 14.41 -9.86
CA ASN A 48 2.45 13.12 -10.11
C ASN A 48 1.09 13.02 -9.40
N PRO A 49 0.00 13.45 -10.06
CA PRO A 49 -1.34 13.47 -9.48
C PRO A 49 -1.85 12.09 -9.01
N ALA A 50 -1.59 11.04 -9.80
CA ALA A 50 -1.97 9.67 -9.47
C ALA A 50 -1.21 9.14 -8.25
N GLY A 51 0.11 9.34 -8.22
CA GLY A 51 0.94 8.93 -7.08
C GLY A 51 0.57 9.68 -5.80
N TRP A 52 0.26 10.97 -5.90
CA TRP A 52 -0.22 11.78 -4.78
C TRP A 52 -1.55 11.27 -4.24
N LEU A 53 -2.52 10.97 -5.12
CA LEU A 53 -3.83 10.46 -4.72
C LEU A 53 -3.71 9.13 -3.97
N ILE A 54 -2.90 8.19 -4.47
CA ILE A 54 -2.68 6.90 -3.80
C ILE A 54 -2.05 7.10 -2.42
N ALA A 55 -1.06 7.99 -2.30
CA ALA A 55 -0.43 8.30 -1.02
C ALA A 55 -1.43 8.94 -0.04
N ALA A 56 -2.20 9.92 -0.50
CA ALA A 56 -3.20 10.62 0.32
C ALA A 56 -4.31 9.69 0.83
N LEU A 57 -4.79 8.78 -0.02
CA LEU A 57 -5.76 7.76 0.37
C LEU A 57 -5.18 6.77 1.40
N LYS A 58 -3.87 6.52 1.34
CA LYS A 58 -3.19 5.58 2.23
C LYS A 58 -2.85 6.21 3.59
N GLU A 59 -2.46 7.48 3.64
CA GLU A 59 -2.13 8.18 4.90
C GLU A 59 -3.35 8.35 5.81
N ASP A 60 -4.50 8.71 5.25
CA ASP A 60 -5.77 8.79 6.01
C ASP A 60 -6.21 7.43 6.59
N TYR A 61 -5.78 6.33 5.95
CA TYR A 61 -6.03 4.96 6.44
C TYR A 61 -4.93 4.44 7.37
N THR A 62 -3.79 5.12 7.44
CA THR A 62 -2.70 4.78 8.36
C THR A 62 -2.96 5.38 9.73
N THR A 63 -3.76 6.45 9.81
CA THR A 63 -4.26 7.04 11.07
C THR A 63 -5.52 6.32 11.61
N LEU A 64 -6.22 5.54 10.77
CA LEU A 64 -7.24 4.57 11.16
C LEU A 64 -6.58 3.20 11.39
N GLU A 65 -5.96 2.96 12.54
CA GLU A 65 -5.50 1.62 12.89
C GLU A 65 -6.62 0.57 12.70
N SER A 66 -6.30 -0.50 11.95
CA SER A 66 -7.06 -1.75 11.83
C SER A 66 -8.36 -1.75 11.00
N TYR A 67 -8.23 -1.91 9.68
CA TYR A 67 -9.10 -2.84 8.96
C TYR A 67 -8.23 -3.68 8.03
N GLU A 68 -8.48 -4.99 8.05
CA GLU A 68 -7.59 -6.05 7.58
C GLU A 68 -6.99 -5.79 6.18
N LYS A 69 -5.67 -5.93 6.09
CA LYS A 69 -4.91 -5.88 4.83
C LYS A 69 -5.54 -6.85 3.81
N PRO A 70 -5.90 -6.40 2.60
CA PRO A 70 -5.76 -7.27 1.45
C PRO A 70 -4.25 -7.39 1.22
N GLU A 71 -3.71 -8.58 1.50
CA GLU A 71 -2.38 -8.96 1.07
C GLU A 71 -2.19 -8.66 -0.42
N GLU A 72 -0.97 -8.26 -0.76
CA GLU A 72 -0.45 -7.95 -2.10
C GLU A 72 -0.80 -6.56 -2.70
N LEU A 73 0.23 -5.69 -2.74
CA LEU A 73 1.11 -5.55 -3.90
C LEU A 73 2.00 -4.31 -3.70
N LEU A 74 3.25 -4.56 -3.28
CA LEU A 74 4.50 -3.84 -3.54
C LEU A 74 5.44 -4.09 -2.35
N PRO A 75 6.69 -4.54 -2.58
CA PRO A 75 7.64 -4.72 -1.49
C PRO A 75 7.94 -3.35 -0.88
N PRO A 76 8.06 -3.25 0.45
CA PRO A 76 8.61 -2.05 1.06
C PRO A 76 10.01 -1.85 0.49
N VAL A 77 10.32 -0.61 0.11
CA VAL A 77 11.68 -0.16 -0.19
C VAL A 77 12.54 -0.53 1.01
N LYS A 78 13.17 -1.70 0.91
CA LYS A 78 14.03 -2.24 1.94
C LYS A 78 15.36 -1.54 1.76
N GLN A 79 15.53 -0.44 2.49
CA GLN A 79 16.80 -0.23 3.16
C GLN A 79 17.05 -1.51 3.97
N LYS A 80 17.84 -2.41 3.39
CA LYS A 80 18.33 -3.59 4.07
C LYS A 80 19.82 -3.55 3.90
N GLU A 81 20.45 -3.09 4.97
CA GLU A 81 21.65 -3.73 5.49
C GLU A 81 21.62 -5.21 5.12
N GLU A 82 22.70 -5.66 4.49
CA GLU A 82 22.96 -7.06 4.20
C GLU A 82 23.00 -7.83 5.52
N ILE A 83 21.83 -8.22 6.03
CA ILE A 83 21.76 -9.32 7.00
C ILE A 83 22.09 -10.55 6.18
N LYS A 84 23.39 -10.87 6.11
CA LYS A 84 23.93 -12.10 5.55
C LYS A 84 23.19 -13.25 6.22
N ARG A 85 22.22 -13.82 5.51
CA ARG A 85 21.55 -15.06 5.91
C ARG A 85 22.65 -16.11 6.03
N LEU A 86 22.73 -16.75 7.19
CA LEU A 86 23.66 -17.85 7.38
C LEU A 86 23.31 -18.96 6.37
N PRO A 87 24.30 -19.68 5.81
CA PRO A 87 24.03 -20.84 4.99
C PRO A 87 23.11 -21.81 5.74
N ARG A 88 22.21 -22.49 5.01
CA ARG A 88 21.20 -23.40 5.57
C ARG A 88 21.80 -24.41 6.58
N GLU A 89 23.02 -24.88 6.34
CA GLU A 89 23.76 -25.77 7.23
C GLU A 89 24.03 -25.18 8.62
N GLU A 90 24.35 -23.89 8.70
CA GLU A 90 24.63 -23.20 9.95
C GLU A 90 23.34 -22.86 10.71
N GLU A 91 22.26 -22.50 10.00
CA GLU A 91 20.94 -22.34 10.60
C GLU A 91 20.47 -23.65 11.26
N LEU A 92 20.63 -24.78 10.59
CA LEU A 92 20.26 -26.09 11.14
C LEU A 92 21.11 -26.49 12.35
N LYS A 93 22.42 -26.18 12.34
CA LYS A 93 23.28 -26.37 13.53
C LYS A 93 22.81 -25.52 14.70
N TRP A 94 22.44 -24.26 14.45
CA TRP A 94 21.96 -23.37 15.49
C TRP A 94 20.63 -23.84 16.09
N ILE A 95 19.68 -24.27 15.25
CA ILE A 95 18.39 -24.84 15.68
C ILE A 95 18.61 -26.10 16.53
N ARG A 96 19.53 -27.01 16.13
CA ARG A 96 19.86 -28.19 16.95
C ARG A 96 20.40 -27.80 18.32
N LYS A 97 21.30 -26.82 18.38
CA LYS A 97 21.91 -26.37 19.64
C LYS A 97 20.89 -25.76 20.59
N ILE A 98 19.93 -24.99 20.07
CA ILE A 98 18.80 -24.47 20.87
C ILE A 98 17.96 -25.62 21.45
N ARG A 99 17.66 -26.63 20.63
CA ARG A 99 16.88 -27.79 21.08
C ARG A 99 17.56 -28.55 22.21
N GLU A 100 18.88 -28.68 22.18
CA GLU A 100 19.65 -29.32 23.27
C GLU A 100 19.65 -28.48 24.56
N ILE A 101 19.68 -27.16 24.47
CA ILE A 101 19.62 -26.25 25.63
C ILE A 101 18.25 -26.32 26.29
N ILE A 102 17.17 -26.33 25.50
CA ILE A 102 15.79 -26.36 26.01
C ILE A 102 15.42 -27.75 26.58
N SER A 103 16.09 -28.82 26.15
CA SER A 103 15.80 -30.18 26.62
C SER A 103 16.59 -30.60 27.87
N LYS A 104 17.32 -29.68 28.51
CA LYS A 104 18.01 -29.87 29.80
C LYS A 104 17.22 -29.22 30.92
#